data_AF-A0AAV7ZA89-F1
#
_entry.id   AF-A0AAV7ZA89-F1
#
_cell.length_a   1.000
_cell.length_b   1.000
_cell.length_c   1.000
_cell.angle_alpha   90.00
_cell.angle_beta   90.00
_cell.angle_gamma   90.00
#
_symmetry.space_group_name_H-M   'P 1'
#
loop_
_entity.id
_entity.type
_entity.pdbx_description
1 polymer ?
#
loop_
_entity_poly.entity_id
_entity_poly.type
_entity_poly.pdbx_seq_one_letter_code
_entity_poly.pdbx_strand_id
1 'polypeptide(L)'
;MPVYVQDKVTKIFAGSAMNYFFITSQPDHLYACGTNVYGELGVDSTDNKIKPAVVKNFKGSEILTVSSGIDHSVLVTKKVQTFSCGDDRSNGDDELKFIFTLIPQLKEKKAVQLATRSNQTLVLTDKNELYIWGIDEHLFPTNEYKEVSIPTKVSLPTFFTNYLDTKDMIRIDSGTCLSFLYLDFNNTLSQDLGMLFESKKFCDCEIGTLGNKIPVHKELLECRTKLTIDQIQKKLFGQQSSIDKEQTLSFLKWDIAQLYKDDDPKDFKILVKIDDDDDDDEENENEDEDKETLAHKFLLLARSGLFREMFDNVNEKENTNKVQDYSNKTIESLQILIKYFYTNSIELTADEDPELIVDELSDAVEYYQLNDQCNFASELSKIKKQFDLN
;
A
#
# COMPACT_ATOMS: atom_id res chain seq x y z
N MET A 1 -2.00 26.15 29.13
CA MET A 1 -0.69 26.45 29.75
C MET A 1 0.33 25.53 29.11
N PRO A 2 1.46 26.01 28.58
CA PRO A 2 2.48 25.12 28.03
C PRO A 2 3.00 24.19 29.13
N VAL A 3 3.23 22.93 28.80
CA VAL A 3 3.78 21.95 29.74
C VAL A 3 5.20 21.60 29.34
N TYR A 4 6.14 21.79 30.26
CA TYR A 4 7.55 21.50 30.04
C TYR A 4 7.85 20.06 30.45
N VAL A 5 8.32 19.24 29.50
CA VAL A 5 8.91 17.93 29.77
C VAL A 5 10.42 18.13 29.85
N GLN A 6 11.04 17.71 30.96
CA GLN A 6 12.47 17.94 31.20
C GLN A 6 13.37 17.19 30.21
N ASP A 7 12.96 15.98 29.84
CA ASP A 7 13.67 15.14 28.87
C ASP A 7 13.26 15.47 27.43
N LYS A 8 14.18 15.23 26.48
CA LYS A 8 13.91 15.43 25.05
C LYS A 8 12.82 14.47 24.59
N VAL A 9 11.68 15.01 24.17
CA VAL A 9 10.58 14.21 23.58
C VAL A 9 11.00 13.71 22.19
N THR A 10 10.81 12.41 21.93
CA THR A 10 11.12 11.75 20.66
C THR A 10 9.88 11.37 19.86
N LYS A 11 8.76 11.06 20.54
CA LYS A 11 7.45 10.77 19.92
C LYS A 11 6.31 11.27 20.79
N ILE A 12 5.20 11.65 20.15
CA ILE A 12 3.97 12.08 20.79
C ILE A 12 2.81 11.30 20.16
N PHE A 13 1.89 10.81 20.99
CA PHE A 13 0.64 10.19 20.56
C PHE A 13 -0.53 10.93 21.21
N ALA A 14 -1.57 11.22 20.43
CA ALA A 14 -2.80 11.84 20.90
C ALA A 14 -3.96 10.87 20.70
N GLY A 15 -4.70 10.61 21.79
CA GLY A 15 -5.83 9.69 21.87
C GLY A 15 -7.19 10.35 21.70
N SER A 16 -8.23 9.52 21.57
CA SER A 16 -9.60 9.99 21.30
C SER A 16 -10.25 10.78 22.45
N ALA A 17 -9.92 10.52 23.72
CA ALA A 17 -10.49 11.22 24.89
C ALA A 17 -9.55 12.26 25.53
N MET A 18 -8.81 13.00 24.71
CA MET A 18 -7.84 14.02 25.17
C MET A 18 -6.69 13.43 25.98
N ASN A 19 -6.38 12.15 25.77
CA ASN A 19 -5.19 11.50 26.34
C ASN A 19 -4.00 11.82 25.46
N TYR A 20 -2.87 12.14 26.07
CA TYR A 20 -1.62 12.43 25.37
C TYR A 20 -0.49 11.62 25.99
N PHE A 21 0.28 10.96 25.14
CA PHE A 21 1.42 10.14 25.53
C PHE A 21 2.70 10.69 24.89
N PHE A 22 3.77 10.71 25.67
CA PHE A 22 5.06 11.26 25.27
C PHE A 22 6.15 10.24 25.57
N ILE A 23 6.88 9.84 24.53
CA ILE A 23 8.10 9.04 24.68
C ILE A 23 9.28 10.01 24.66
N THR A 24 10.20 9.85 25.61
CA THR A 24 11.40 10.70 25.69
C THR A 24 12.64 9.99 25.12
N SER A 25 13.77 10.68 25.09
CA SER A 25 15.06 10.13 24.67
C SER A 25 15.65 9.15 25.67
N GLN A 26 15.19 9.19 26.92
CA GLN A 26 15.56 8.19 27.91
C GLN A 26 14.73 6.92 27.65
N PRO A 27 15.35 5.73 27.58
CA PRO A 27 14.61 4.48 27.52
C PRO A 27 13.65 4.39 28.72
N ASP A 28 12.48 3.80 28.51
CA ASP A 28 11.46 3.52 29.55
C ASP A 28 10.72 4.75 30.12
N HIS A 29 10.95 5.94 29.58
CA HIS A 29 10.28 7.16 30.01
C HIS A 29 9.08 7.45 29.11
N LEU A 30 7.95 6.81 29.46
CA LEU A 30 6.63 7.14 28.94
C LEU A 30 5.94 8.10 29.93
N TYR A 31 5.48 9.24 29.42
CA TYR A 31 4.64 10.16 30.18
C TYR A 31 3.24 10.18 29.58
N ALA A 32 2.23 10.38 30.43
CA ALA A 32 0.84 10.47 30.03
C ALA A 32 0.13 11.65 30.72
N CYS A 33 -0.76 12.34 30.02
CA CYS A 33 -1.68 13.32 30.59
C CYS A 33 -3.02 13.33 29.86
N GLY A 34 -4.04 13.89 30.48
CA GLY A 34 -5.40 13.97 29.93
C GLY A 34 -6.45 13.42 30.88
N THR A 35 -7.54 12.94 30.27
CA THR A 35 -8.59 12.17 30.93
C THR A 35 -8.02 10.86 31.48
N ASN A 36 -8.52 10.38 32.60
CA ASN A 36 -8.04 9.15 33.23
C ASN A 36 -9.13 8.43 34.02
N VAL A 37 -10.40 8.59 33.62
CA VAL A 37 -11.57 8.18 34.43
C VAL A 37 -11.55 6.67 34.72
N TYR A 38 -11.05 5.87 33.77
CA TYR A 38 -10.95 4.42 33.87
C TYR A 38 -9.52 3.93 34.07
N GLY A 39 -8.56 4.84 34.25
CA GLY A 39 -7.13 4.49 34.34
C GLY A 39 -6.44 4.37 32.98
N GLU A 40 -7.00 4.93 31.93
CA GLU A 40 -6.49 4.86 30.56
C GLU A 40 -5.10 5.50 30.40
N LEU A 41 -4.61 6.31 31.35
CA LEU A 41 -3.23 6.81 31.32
C LEU A 41 -2.19 5.81 31.86
N GLY A 42 -2.61 4.75 32.54
CA GLY A 42 -1.71 3.71 33.07
C GLY A 42 -0.81 4.18 34.24
N VAL A 43 -1.20 5.26 34.92
CA VAL A 43 -0.41 5.92 36.00
C VAL A 43 -0.74 5.44 37.41
N ASP A 44 -1.42 4.29 37.54
CA ASP A 44 -1.84 3.69 38.82
C ASP A 44 -2.76 4.62 39.64
N SER A 45 -3.71 5.26 38.96
CA SER A 45 -4.65 6.25 39.49
C SER A 45 -5.77 6.44 38.46
N THR A 46 -6.91 6.98 38.88
CA THR A 46 -8.02 7.42 38.01
C THR A 46 -8.18 8.94 37.95
N ASP A 47 -7.24 9.69 38.54
CA ASP A 47 -7.29 11.14 38.51
C ASP A 47 -6.83 11.65 37.14
N ASN A 48 -7.61 12.53 36.53
CA ASN A 48 -7.21 13.29 35.36
C ASN A 48 -5.87 14.00 35.63
N LYS A 49 -4.96 13.95 34.64
CA LYS A 49 -3.63 14.57 34.77
C LYS A 49 -3.55 15.75 33.82
N ILE A 50 -3.52 16.97 34.36
CA ILE A 50 -3.36 18.19 33.55
C ILE A 50 -1.89 18.40 33.12
N LYS A 51 -0.95 17.74 33.81
CA LYS A 51 0.48 17.74 33.49
C LYS A 51 0.93 16.29 33.23
N PRO A 52 1.89 16.05 32.32
CA PRO A 52 2.49 14.75 32.07
C PRO A 52 2.95 14.10 33.38
N ALA A 53 2.40 12.93 33.66
CA ALA A 53 2.78 12.08 34.77
C ALA A 53 3.55 10.87 34.23
N VAL A 54 4.53 10.39 35.00
CA VAL A 54 5.32 9.21 34.62
C VAL A 54 4.41 7.98 34.66
N VAL A 55 4.36 7.25 33.55
CA VAL A 55 3.76 5.92 33.48
C VAL A 55 4.77 4.93 34.05
N LYS A 56 4.41 4.25 35.14
CA LYS A 56 5.30 3.30 35.83
C LYS A 56 5.25 1.93 35.13
N ASN A 57 6.15 1.02 35.53
CA ASN A 57 6.19 -0.40 35.11
C ASN A 57 6.80 -0.73 33.74
N PHE A 58 7.64 0.15 33.17
CA PHE A 58 8.34 -0.11 31.91
C PHE A 58 9.87 -0.15 31.98
N LYS A 59 10.47 -0.24 33.18
CA LYS A 59 11.93 -0.31 33.32
C LYS A 59 12.51 -1.49 32.50
N GLY A 60 13.39 -1.18 31.55
CA GLY A 60 14.04 -2.09 30.60
C GLY A 60 13.23 -2.45 29.34
N SER A 61 12.16 -1.71 29.03
CA SER A 61 11.26 -1.94 27.91
C SER A 61 10.97 -0.64 27.16
N GLU A 62 11.65 -0.45 26.03
CA GLU A 62 11.41 0.68 25.14
C GLU A 62 10.03 0.58 24.47
N ILE A 63 9.30 1.69 24.41
CA ILE A 63 7.98 1.77 23.77
C ILE A 63 8.15 2.04 22.26
N LEU A 64 7.47 1.25 21.43
CA LEU A 64 7.45 1.42 19.98
C LEU A 64 6.36 2.41 19.55
N THR A 65 5.13 2.16 20.00
CA THR A 65 3.93 2.93 19.66
C THR A 65 2.87 2.84 20.77
N VAL A 66 1.98 3.83 20.82
CA VAL A 66 0.84 3.91 21.75
C VAL A 66 -0.40 4.34 20.94
N SER A 67 -1.54 3.73 21.23
CA SER A 67 -2.85 4.11 20.70
C SER A 67 -3.86 4.17 21.85
N SER A 68 -4.75 5.15 21.82
CA SER A 68 -5.71 5.37 22.90
C SER A 68 -7.10 5.58 22.34
N GLY A 69 -8.03 4.75 22.84
CA GLY A 69 -9.46 4.91 22.66
C GLY A 69 -10.03 5.99 23.58
N ILE A 70 -11.33 5.89 23.86
CA ILE A 70 -12.02 6.79 24.79
C ILE A 70 -11.74 6.35 26.24
N ASP A 71 -11.95 5.08 26.54
CA ASP A 71 -11.89 4.57 27.93
C ASP A 71 -10.69 3.64 28.19
N HIS A 72 -9.81 3.45 27.19
CA HIS A 72 -8.66 2.56 27.29
C HIS A 72 -7.46 3.03 26.46
N SER A 73 -6.29 2.50 26.79
CA SER A 73 -5.06 2.69 26.03
C SER A 73 -4.33 1.38 25.82
N VAL A 74 -3.64 1.28 24.69
CA VAL A 74 -2.89 0.12 24.26
C VAL A 74 -1.53 0.57 23.74
N LEU A 75 -0.48 -0.17 24.07
CA LEU A 75 0.86 0.12 23.59
C LEU A 75 1.59 -1.15 23.18
N VAL A 76 2.62 -0.96 22.36
CA VAL A 76 3.54 -2.01 21.94
C VAL A 76 4.95 -1.59 22.28
N THR A 77 5.71 -2.51 22.86
CA THR A 77 7.14 -2.32 23.15
C THR A 77 8.00 -2.67 21.94
N LYS A 78 9.28 -2.27 21.91
CA LYS A 78 10.25 -2.70 20.90
C LYS A 78 10.50 -4.22 20.89
N LYS A 79 10.17 -4.92 21.98
CA LYS A 79 10.13 -6.38 22.04
C LYS A 79 8.84 -6.97 21.43
N VAL A 80 8.06 -6.14 20.73
CA VAL A 80 6.85 -6.52 20.00
C VAL A 80 5.74 -7.11 20.90
N GLN A 81 5.78 -6.75 22.19
CA GLN A 81 4.79 -7.18 23.19
C GLN A 81 3.72 -6.10 23.38
N THR A 82 2.45 -6.51 23.41
CA THR A 82 1.29 -5.63 23.56
C THR A 82 0.81 -5.53 25.01
N PHE A 83 0.59 -4.31 25.49
CA PHE A 83 0.06 -4.02 26.83
C PHE A 83 -1.15 -3.10 26.72
N SER A 84 -2.06 -3.17 27.70
CA SER A 84 -3.23 -2.29 27.77
C SER A 84 -3.58 -1.88 29.19
N CYS A 85 -4.35 -0.80 29.31
CA CYS A 85 -5.01 -0.35 30.54
C CYS A 85 -6.31 0.40 30.24
N GLY A 86 -7.11 0.67 31.27
CA GLY A 86 -8.43 1.29 31.17
C GLY A 86 -9.59 0.31 31.40
N ASP A 87 -10.76 0.66 30.88
CA ASP A 87 -12.05 -0.04 31.03
C ASP A 87 -11.95 -1.53 30.70
N ASP A 88 -12.62 -2.35 31.51
CA ASP A 88 -12.59 -3.81 31.48
C ASP A 88 -13.06 -4.40 30.15
N ARG A 89 -14.04 -3.76 29.50
CA ARG A 89 -14.62 -4.25 28.24
C ARG A 89 -13.80 -3.87 27.01
N SER A 90 -12.89 -2.89 27.15
CA SER A 90 -12.14 -2.31 26.01
C SER A 90 -10.64 -2.56 26.07
N ASN A 91 -10.11 -2.98 27.23
CA ASN A 91 -8.68 -3.19 27.40
C ASN A 91 -8.17 -4.56 26.92
N GLY A 92 -9.04 -5.53 26.62
CA GLY A 92 -8.62 -6.82 26.07
C GLY A 92 -8.36 -7.92 27.11
N ASP A 93 -8.68 -7.70 28.38
CA ASP A 93 -8.44 -8.64 29.50
C ASP A 93 -9.63 -8.78 30.48
N ASP A 94 -10.82 -8.27 30.14
CA ASP A 94 -12.06 -8.38 30.94
C ASP A 94 -11.97 -7.86 32.40
N GLU A 95 -10.93 -7.11 32.73
CA GLU A 95 -10.66 -6.61 34.07
C GLU A 95 -10.18 -5.18 34.03
N LEU A 96 -10.72 -4.29 34.85
CA LEU A 96 -10.31 -2.89 34.92
C LEU A 96 -8.83 -2.79 35.33
N LYS A 97 -7.99 -2.12 34.53
CA LYS A 97 -6.56 -1.97 34.81
C LYS A 97 -6.16 -0.50 34.90
N PHE A 98 -5.48 -0.12 35.99
CA PHE A 98 -4.94 1.23 36.18
C PHE A 98 -3.47 1.37 35.79
N ILE A 99 -2.84 0.26 35.40
CA ILE A 99 -1.47 0.16 34.91
C ILE A 99 -1.47 -0.66 33.63
N PHE A 100 -0.56 -0.33 32.71
CA PHE A 100 -0.39 -1.14 31.51
C PHE A 100 0.02 -2.57 31.87
N THR A 101 -0.80 -3.52 31.43
CA THR A 101 -0.65 -4.94 31.73
C THR A 101 -0.49 -5.71 30.41
N LEU A 102 0.38 -6.72 30.41
CA LEU A 102 0.63 -7.54 29.21
C LEU A 102 -0.66 -8.27 28.82
N ILE A 103 -1.06 -8.21 27.55
CA ILE A 103 -2.22 -8.95 27.05
C ILE A 103 -1.79 -10.40 26.73
N PRO A 104 -2.22 -11.41 27.50
CA PRO A 104 -1.69 -12.77 27.39
C PRO A 104 -1.88 -13.41 26.01
N GLN A 105 -3.02 -13.14 25.36
CA GLN A 105 -3.42 -13.68 24.05
C GLN A 105 -2.50 -13.19 22.93
N LEU A 106 -1.88 -12.02 23.10
CA LEU A 106 -0.98 -11.40 22.12
C LEU A 106 0.50 -11.57 22.49
N LYS A 107 0.84 -12.24 23.59
CA LYS A 107 2.22 -12.37 24.09
C LYS A 107 3.20 -12.91 23.05
N GLU A 108 2.78 -13.91 22.28
CA GLU A 108 3.60 -14.57 21.25
C GLU A 108 3.29 -14.03 19.83
N LYS A 109 2.54 -12.93 19.74
CA LYS A 109 2.12 -12.28 18.49
C LYS A 109 2.89 -10.99 18.33
N LYS A 110 3.73 -10.90 17.31
CA LYS A 110 4.54 -9.72 17.05
C LYS A 110 3.68 -8.60 16.46
N ALA A 111 3.13 -7.76 17.32
CA ALA A 111 2.29 -6.63 16.91
C ALA A 111 3.12 -5.54 16.23
N VAL A 112 2.86 -5.25 14.95
CA VAL A 112 3.58 -4.24 14.18
C VAL A 112 2.81 -2.92 14.09
N GLN A 113 1.49 -2.94 14.24
CA GLN A 113 0.66 -1.76 14.20
C GLN A 113 -0.49 -1.85 15.21
N LEU A 114 -0.85 -0.69 15.75
CA LEU A 114 -2.01 -0.48 16.61
C LEU A 114 -2.90 0.57 15.96
N ALA A 115 -4.22 0.39 16.09
CA ALA A 115 -5.18 1.45 15.85
C ALA A 115 -6.32 1.32 16.86
N THR A 116 -6.85 2.43 17.34
CA THR A 116 -7.97 2.46 18.28
C THR A 116 -9.04 3.41 17.76
N ARG A 117 -10.29 2.97 17.81
CA ARG A 117 -11.48 3.76 17.46
C ARG A 117 -12.43 3.70 18.64
N SER A 118 -12.76 4.83 19.25
CA SER A 118 -13.67 4.85 20.41
C SER A 118 -13.27 3.79 21.45
N ASN A 119 -14.05 2.71 21.61
CA ASN A 119 -13.76 1.62 22.54
C ASN A 119 -13.34 0.30 21.84
N GLN A 120 -13.01 0.36 20.54
CA GLN A 120 -12.44 -0.72 19.74
C GLN A 120 -10.90 -0.59 19.65
N THR A 121 -10.21 -1.73 19.70
CA THR A 121 -8.79 -1.85 19.34
C THR A 121 -8.59 -2.78 18.16
N LEU A 122 -7.68 -2.40 17.27
CA LEU A 122 -7.13 -3.22 16.20
C LEU A 122 -5.63 -3.43 16.42
N VAL A 123 -5.18 -4.67 16.23
CA VAL A 123 -3.76 -5.04 16.24
C VAL A 123 -3.43 -5.81 14.98
N LEU A 124 -2.47 -5.31 14.21
CA LEU A 124 -1.90 -6.01 13.07
C LEU A 124 -0.55 -6.61 13.46
N THR A 125 -0.31 -7.86 13.07
CA THR A 125 0.95 -8.58 13.34
C THR A 125 1.85 -8.66 12.11
N ASP A 126 3.13 -9.01 12.31
CA ASP A 126 4.11 -9.27 11.23
C ASP A 126 3.72 -10.41 10.28
N LYS A 127 2.73 -11.23 10.66
CA LYS A 127 2.17 -12.31 9.85
C LYS A 127 0.85 -11.93 9.19
N ASN A 128 0.53 -10.64 9.09
CA ASN A 128 -0.74 -10.14 8.57
C ASN A 128 -1.97 -10.73 9.29
N GLU A 129 -1.82 -11.13 10.56
CA GLU A 129 -2.97 -11.49 11.39
C GLU A 129 -3.55 -10.22 12.02
N LEU A 130 -4.85 -9.98 11.81
CA LEU A 130 -5.61 -8.90 12.44
C LEU A 130 -6.33 -9.44 13.68
N TYR A 131 -6.11 -8.80 14.81
CA TYR A 131 -6.84 -9.04 16.06
C TYR A 131 -7.68 -7.82 16.40
N ILE A 132 -8.91 -8.06 16.84
CA ILE A 132 -9.84 -7.02 17.25
C ILE A 132 -10.42 -7.33 18.63
N TRP A 133 -10.73 -6.30 19.40
CA TRP A 133 -11.55 -6.37 20.61
C TRP A 133 -12.14 -5.00 20.93
N GLY A 134 -13.02 -4.95 21.92
CA GLY A 134 -13.73 -3.76 22.37
C GLY A 134 -15.25 -3.85 22.22
N ILE A 135 -15.90 -2.75 22.58
CA ILE A 135 -17.34 -2.55 22.41
C ILE A 135 -17.57 -1.46 21.37
N ASP A 136 -18.22 -1.81 20.26
CA ASP A 136 -18.82 -0.85 19.35
C ASP A 136 -20.06 -1.50 18.71
N GLU A 137 -21.05 -0.68 18.34
CA GLU A 137 -22.26 -1.14 17.64
C GLU A 137 -21.91 -1.77 16.28
N HIS A 138 -20.74 -1.39 15.72
CA HIS A 138 -20.22 -1.87 14.44
C HIS A 138 -18.70 -2.16 14.52
N LEU A 139 -18.31 -3.32 15.06
CA LEU A 139 -16.91 -3.72 15.11
C LEU A 139 -16.33 -3.96 13.71
N PHE A 140 -15.46 -3.09 13.21
CA PHE A 140 -14.70 -3.38 12.00
C PHE A 140 -13.87 -4.69 12.14
N PRO A 141 -13.79 -5.57 11.11
CA PRO A 141 -14.43 -5.52 9.79
C PRO A 141 -15.79 -6.23 9.72
N THR A 142 -16.32 -6.71 10.86
CA THR A 142 -17.59 -7.44 10.91
C THR A 142 -18.74 -6.47 11.11
N ASN A 143 -19.63 -6.29 10.13
CA ASN A 143 -20.87 -5.51 10.31
C ASN A 143 -21.88 -6.16 11.28
N GLU A 144 -21.43 -7.10 12.12
CA GLU A 144 -22.22 -7.78 13.13
C GLU A 144 -21.98 -7.13 14.49
N TYR A 145 -23.06 -6.86 15.23
CA TYR A 145 -22.97 -6.49 16.63
C TYR A 145 -22.41 -7.68 17.40
N LYS A 146 -21.17 -7.57 17.85
CA LYS A 146 -20.55 -8.57 18.71
C LYS A 146 -19.63 -7.84 19.67
N GLU A 147 -19.97 -7.82 20.95
CA GLU A 147 -19.01 -7.41 21.97
C GLU A 147 -17.91 -8.46 22.04
N VAL A 148 -16.65 -8.03 21.96
CA VAL A 148 -15.49 -8.91 21.98
C VAL A 148 -14.51 -8.33 22.98
N SER A 149 -14.55 -8.77 24.22
CA SER A 149 -13.76 -8.17 25.29
C SER A 149 -12.29 -8.61 25.34
N ILE A 150 -11.92 -9.64 24.58
CA ILE A 150 -10.55 -10.17 24.48
C ILE A 150 -10.07 -10.21 23.02
N PRO A 151 -8.75 -10.05 22.74
CA PRO A 151 -8.24 -10.06 21.37
C PRO A 151 -8.66 -11.30 20.60
N THR A 152 -9.47 -11.08 19.56
CA THR A 152 -9.99 -12.15 18.71
C THR A 152 -9.45 -11.97 17.31
N LYS A 153 -8.88 -13.04 16.75
CA LYS A 153 -8.40 -13.04 15.37
C LYS A 153 -9.58 -12.94 14.42
N VAL A 154 -9.48 -12.04 13.45
CA VAL A 154 -10.47 -11.89 12.38
C VAL A 154 -9.86 -12.37 11.08
N SER A 155 -10.68 -13.06 10.28
CA SER A 155 -10.32 -13.41 8.91
C SER A 155 -10.29 -12.14 8.08
N LEU A 156 -9.11 -11.80 7.56
CA LEU A 156 -9.03 -10.82 6.49
C LEU A 156 -9.78 -11.34 5.25
N PRO A 157 -10.38 -10.47 4.43
CA PRO A 157 -11.08 -10.93 3.23
C PRO A 157 -10.16 -11.85 2.39
N THR A 158 -10.73 -12.95 1.91
CA THR A 158 -9.98 -14.11 1.37
C THR A 158 -9.10 -13.79 0.17
N PHE A 159 -9.34 -12.67 -0.51
CA PHE A 159 -8.57 -12.28 -1.67
C PHE A 159 -7.17 -11.77 -1.32
N PHE A 160 -7.04 -10.98 -0.23
CA PHE A 160 -5.78 -10.45 0.27
C PHE A 160 -4.69 -11.52 0.47
N THR A 161 -5.09 -12.71 0.91
CA THR A 161 -4.16 -13.73 1.41
C THR A 161 -3.82 -14.81 0.39
N ASN A 162 -4.59 -14.92 -0.70
CA ASN A 162 -4.45 -16.03 -1.65
C ASN A 162 -3.71 -15.67 -2.95
N TYR A 163 -3.65 -14.39 -3.32
CA TYR A 163 -3.12 -13.96 -4.63
C TYR A 163 -2.00 -12.93 -4.57
N LEU A 164 -1.83 -12.27 -3.42
CA LEU A 164 -0.84 -11.23 -3.22
C LEU A 164 0.13 -11.69 -2.13
N ASP A 165 1.44 -11.55 -2.36
CA ASP A 165 2.42 -11.59 -1.27
C ASP A 165 2.30 -10.28 -0.48
N THR A 166 1.25 -10.19 0.34
CA THR A 166 0.90 -8.97 1.11
C THR A 166 1.86 -8.68 2.26
N LYS A 167 2.99 -9.38 2.33
CA LYS A 167 3.97 -9.20 3.37
C LYS A 167 4.39 -7.73 3.40
N ASP A 168 4.20 -7.10 4.54
CA ASP A 168 4.52 -5.69 4.79
C ASP A 168 3.68 -4.65 4.00
N MET A 169 2.60 -5.04 3.31
CA MET A 169 1.71 -4.11 2.58
C MET A 169 0.48 -3.70 3.39
N ILE A 170 -0.01 -4.56 4.27
CA ILE A 170 -1.24 -4.30 5.03
C ILE A 170 -0.97 -3.24 6.10
N ARG A 171 -1.88 -2.28 6.20
CA ARG A 171 -1.94 -1.25 7.24
C ARG A 171 -3.32 -1.18 7.85
N ILE A 172 -3.35 -0.78 9.12
CA ILE A 172 -4.58 -0.40 9.83
C ILE A 172 -4.50 1.07 10.24
N ASP A 173 -5.62 1.77 10.18
CA ASP A 173 -5.72 3.10 10.80
C ASP A 173 -7.11 3.26 11.41
N SER A 174 -7.26 4.21 12.32
CA SER A 174 -8.52 4.47 13.00
C SER A 174 -8.64 5.93 13.37
N GLY A 175 -9.76 6.54 12.95
CA GLY A 175 -10.24 7.79 13.50
C GLY A 175 -11.26 7.55 14.62
N THR A 176 -11.86 8.62 15.12
CA THR A 176 -12.87 8.57 16.19
C THR A 176 -14.08 7.71 15.80
N CYS A 177 -14.46 7.70 14.52
CA CYS A 177 -15.70 7.09 14.05
C CYS A 177 -15.50 5.95 13.04
N LEU A 178 -14.29 5.77 12.48
CA LEU A 178 -14.03 4.76 11.46
C LEU A 178 -12.67 4.12 11.66
N SER A 179 -12.61 2.82 11.41
CA SER A 179 -11.37 2.06 11.33
C SER A 179 -11.22 1.56 9.90
N PHE A 180 -10.00 1.61 9.36
CA PHE A 180 -9.69 1.21 8.00
C PHE A 180 -8.59 0.15 8.02
N LEU A 181 -8.72 -0.81 7.11
CA LEU A 181 -7.66 -1.67 6.65
C LEU A 181 -7.33 -1.25 5.23
N TYR A 182 -6.08 -0.95 4.93
CA TYR A 182 -5.66 -0.57 3.59
C TYR A 182 -4.33 -1.22 3.23
N LEU A 183 -4.05 -1.29 1.93
CA LEU A 183 -2.74 -1.66 1.42
C LEU A 183 -1.94 -0.39 1.15
N ASP A 184 -0.74 -0.33 1.69
CA ASP A 184 0.23 0.73 1.51
C ASP A 184 1.19 0.34 0.40
N PHE A 185 0.90 0.87 -0.79
CA PHE A 185 1.67 0.63 -2.00
C PHE A 185 2.80 1.65 -2.07
N ASN A 186 4.01 1.20 -1.76
CA ASN A 186 5.19 2.06 -1.76
C ASN A 186 5.76 2.30 -3.16
N ASN A 187 5.27 1.58 -4.18
CA ASN A 187 5.72 1.72 -5.57
C ASN A 187 4.80 2.63 -6.39
N THR A 188 5.39 3.52 -7.19
CA THR A 188 4.63 4.41 -8.08
C THR A 188 4.02 3.65 -9.27
N LEU A 189 4.60 2.50 -9.67
CA LEU A 189 4.00 1.59 -10.66
C LEU A 189 2.60 1.16 -10.25
N SER A 190 2.49 0.73 -9.01
CA SER A 190 1.26 0.26 -8.40
C SER A 190 0.19 1.35 -8.41
N GLN A 191 0.59 2.58 -8.11
CA GLN A 191 -0.31 3.73 -8.15
C GLN A 191 -0.80 4.02 -9.58
N ASP A 192 0.10 4.01 -10.56
CA ASP A 192 -0.23 4.23 -11.97
C ASP A 192 -1.16 3.15 -12.54
N LEU A 193 -0.90 1.87 -12.24
CA LEU A 193 -1.79 0.77 -12.60
C LEU A 193 -3.15 0.89 -11.90
N GLY A 194 -3.18 1.33 -10.63
CA GLY A 194 -4.42 1.63 -9.92
C GLY A 194 -5.23 2.75 -10.58
N MET A 195 -4.58 3.81 -11.07
CA MET A 195 -5.24 4.87 -11.83
C MET A 195 -5.77 4.36 -13.17
N LEU A 196 -5.02 3.49 -13.86
CA LEU A 196 -5.46 2.86 -15.10
C LEU A 196 -6.75 2.04 -14.87
N PHE A 197 -6.83 1.26 -13.79
CA PHE A 197 -8.05 0.52 -13.41
C PHE A 197 -9.26 1.44 -13.19
N GLU A 198 -9.10 2.50 -12.40
CA GLU A 198 -10.23 3.41 -12.09
C GLU A 198 -10.69 4.20 -13.32
N SER A 199 -9.79 4.47 -14.27
CA SER A 199 -10.12 5.15 -15.52
C SER A 199 -11.03 4.33 -16.43
N LYS A 200 -11.00 2.99 -16.31
CA LYS A 200 -11.67 2.01 -17.19
C LYS A 200 -11.28 2.12 -18.67
N LYS A 201 -10.31 2.96 -19.02
CA LYS A 201 -9.82 3.08 -20.40
C LYS A 201 -9.07 1.81 -20.78
N PHE A 202 -9.14 1.43 -22.06
CA PHE A 202 -8.40 0.30 -22.64
C PHE A 202 -8.65 -1.08 -21.99
N CYS A 203 -9.70 -1.23 -21.19
CA CYS A 203 -10.13 -2.53 -20.69
C CYS A 203 -10.60 -3.40 -21.87
N ASP A 204 -10.04 -4.60 -21.97
CA ASP A 204 -10.27 -5.58 -23.04
C ASP A 204 -11.14 -6.75 -22.59
N CYS A 205 -11.54 -6.77 -21.30
CA CYS A 205 -12.30 -7.84 -20.71
C CYS A 205 -13.24 -7.33 -19.60
N GLU A 206 -14.28 -8.10 -19.30
CA GLU A 206 -15.19 -7.85 -18.19
C GLU A 206 -15.37 -9.12 -17.35
N ILE A 207 -15.21 -9.01 -16.04
CA ILE A 207 -15.48 -10.11 -15.09
C ILE A 207 -16.63 -9.73 -14.16
N GLY A 208 -17.53 -10.65 -13.86
CA GLY A 208 -18.76 -10.30 -13.16
C GLY A 208 -19.91 -11.29 -13.30
N THR A 209 -21.04 -10.96 -12.69
CA THR A 209 -22.30 -11.71 -12.86
C THR A 209 -23.24 -10.99 -13.82
N LEU A 210 -24.32 -11.67 -14.26
CA LEU A 210 -25.37 -11.04 -15.09
C LEU A 210 -25.93 -9.79 -14.38
N GLY A 211 -25.61 -8.62 -14.93
CA GLY A 211 -26.03 -7.30 -14.43
C GLY A 211 -24.93 -6.49 -13.72
N ASN A 212 -23.83 -7.13 -13.30
CA ASN A 212 -22.78 -6.51 -12.50
C ASN A 212 -21.41 -6.95 -13.01
N LYS A 213 -20.87 -6.19 -13.96
CA LYS A 213 -19.58 -6.45 -14.62
C LYS A 213 -18.53 -5.41 -14.26
N ILE A 214 -17.31 -5.87 -14.09
CA ILE A 214 -16.13 -5.04 -13.77
C ILE A 214 -15.22 -5.09 -14.99
N PRO A 215 -15.00 -3.96 -15.69
CA PRO A 215 -14.04 -3.89 -16.79
C PRO A 215 -12.62 -4.05 -16.24
N VAL A 216 -11.83 -4.88 -16.90
CA VAL A 216 -10.46 -5.22 -16.50
C VAL A 216 -9.57 -5.34 -17.74
N HIS A 217 -8.26 -5.17 -17.53
CA HIS A 217 -7.18 -5.51 -18.43
C HIS A 217 -6.83 -6.98 -18.19
N LYS A 218 -7.24 -7.85 -19.12
CA LYS A 218 -7.09 -9.30 -19.06
C LYS A 218 -5.66 -9.69 -18.76
N GLU A 219 -4.74 -9.19 -19.56
CA GLU A 219 -3.32 -9.59 -19.51
C GLU A 219 -2.68 -9.28 -18.17
N LEU A 220 -2.94 -8.08 -17.63
CA LEU A 220 -2.46 -7.67 -16.32
C LEU A 220 -2.98 -8.58 -15.21
N LEU A 221 -4.28 -8.90 -15.26
CA LEU A 221 -4.91 -9.76 -14.26
C LEU A 221 -4.40 -11.20 -14.32
N GLU A 222 -4.20 -11.73 -15.53
CA GLU A 222 -3.66 -13.07 -15.75
C GLU A 222 -2.19 -13.17 -15.30
N CYS A 223 -1.37 -12.15 -15.60
CA CYS A 223 0.02 -12.09 -15.15
C CYS A 223 0.14 -12.05 -13.63
N ARG A 224 -0.69 -11.24 -12.95
CA ARG A 224 -0.66 -11.09 -11.49
C ARG A 224 -1.14 -12.34 -10.75
N THR A 225 -2.24 -12.93 -11.22
CA THR A 225 -2.85 -14.07 -10.52
C THR A 225 -2.27 -15.42 -10.93
N LYS A 226 -1.55 -15.49 -12.06
CA LYS A 226 -1.11 -16.74 -12.72
C LYS A 226 -2.29 -17.66 -13.05
N LEU A 227 -3.47 -17.07 -13.31
CA LEU A 227 -4.71 -17.75 -13.66
C LEU A 227 -5.30 -17.11 -14.91
N THR A 228 -6.02 -17.90 -15.72
CA THR A 228 -6.78 -17.32 -16.84
C THR A 228 -8.02 -16.58 -16.35
N ILE A 229 -8.55 -15.65 -17.16
CA ILE A 229 -9.81 -14.96 -16.82
C ILE A 229 -10.95 -15.93 -16.52
N ASP A 230 -11.07 -17.04 -17.24
CA ASP A 230 -12.10 -18.05 -16.99
C ASP A 230 -11.94 -18.71 -15.61
N GLN A 231 -10.70 -18.98 -15.20
CA GLN A 231 -10.39 -19.52 -13.88
C GLN A 231 -10.70 -18.52 -12.79
N ILE A 232 -10.36 -17.24 -13.00
CA ILE A 232 -10.67 -16.12 -12.09
C ILE A 232 -12.18 -15.98 -11.96
N GLN A 233 -12.90 -15.87 -13.08
CA GLN A 233 -14.36 -15.77 -13.15
C GLN A 233 -15.04 -16.93 -12.40
N LYS A 234 -14.57 -18.17 -12.61
CA LYS A 234 -15.10 -19.35 -11.92
C LYS A 234 -14.79 -19.36 -10.43
N LYS A 235 -13.59 -18.94 -10.01
CA LYS A 235 -13.23 -18.88 -8.58
C LYS A 235 -13.98 -17.78 -7.84
N LEU A 236 -14.15 -16.61 -8.46
CA LEU A 236 -14.78 -15.45 -7.84
C LEU A 236 -16.32 -15.56 -7.83
N PHE A 237 -16.90 -16.05 -8.93
CA PHE A 237 -18.35 -16.01 -9.14
C PHE A 237 -19.01 -17.38 -9.28
N GLY A 238 -18.24 -18.48 -9.35
CA GLY A 238 -18.77 -19.82 -9.61
C GLY A 238 -19.43 -20.53 -8.42
N GLN A 239 -19.29 -20.02 -7.19
CA GLN A 239 -19.86 -20.62 -5.97
C GLN A 239 -20.92 -19.76 -5.26
N GLN A 240 -21.25 -18.57 -5.77
CA GLN A 240 -22.10 -17.62 -5.04
C GLN A 240 -23.58 -17.78 -5.38
N SER A 241 -24.31 -18.57 -4.59
CA SER A 241 -25.77 -18.73 -4.74
C SER A 241 -26.63 -17.84 -3.84
N SER A 242 -26.08 -17.05 -2.90
CA SER A 242 -26.95 -16.24 -2.01
C SER A 242 -26.32 -15.07 -1.25
N ILE A 243 -25.14 -14.56 -1.61
CA ILE A 243 -24.56 -13.41 -0.91
C ILE A 243 -25.05 -12.12 -1.56
N ASP A 244 -25.37 -11.12 -0.73
CA ASP A 244 -25.80 -9.79 -1.15
C ASP A 244 -24.91 -9.27 -2.29
N LYS A 245 -25.51 -9.18 -3.48
CA LYS A 245 -24.78 -9.08 -4.75
C LYS A 245 -24.01 -7.76 -4.86
N GLU A 246 -24.44 -6.73 -4.15
CA GLU A 246 -23.89 -5.38 -4.25
C GLU A 246 -22.69 -5.16 -3.30
N GLN A 247 -22.79 -5.63 -2.05
CA GLN A 247 -21.66 -5.61 -1.11
C GLN A 247 -20.53 -6.51 -1.59
N THR A 248 -20.86 -7.73 -2.03
CA THR A 248 -19.87 -8.68 -2.57
C THR A 248 -19.14 -8.12 -3.78
N LEU A 249 -19.85 -7.42 -4.67
CA LEU A 249 -19.25 -6.77 -5.84
C LEU A 249 -18.36 -5.60 -5.45
N SER A 250 -18.73 -4.82 -4.43
CA SER A 250 -17.91 -3.72 -3.93
C SER A 250 -16.59 -4.22 -3.34
N PHE A 251 -16.65 -5.28 -2.53
CA PHE A 251 -15.44 -5.96 -2.05
C PHE A 251 -14.62 -6.52 -3.19
N LEU A 252 -15.26 -7.12 -4.20
CA LEU A 252 -14.53 -7.72 -5.31
C LEU A 252 -13.92 -6.69 -6.26
N LYS A 253 -14.60 -5.58 -6.52
CA LYS A 253 -14.03 -4.45 -7.26
C LYS A 253 -12.81 -3.92 -6.53
N TRP A 254 -12.93 -3.77 -5.21
CA TRP A 254 -11.83 -3.34 -4.37
C TRP A 254 -10.65 -4.32 -4.43
N ASP A 255 -10.93 -5.63 -4.35
CA ASP A 255 -9.96 -6.72 -4.47
C ASP A 255 -9.21 -6.68 -5.81
N ILE A 256 -9.95 -6.61 -6.92
CA ILE A 256 -9.38 -6.48 -8.27
C ILE A 256 -8.52 -5.22 -8.35
N ALA A 257 -8.99 -4.08 -7.84
CA ALA A 257 -8.21 -2.84 -7.81
C ALA A 257 -6.88 -3.00 -7.06
N GLN A 258 -6.80 -3.89 -6.06
CA GLN A 258 -5.56 -4.16 -5.35
C GLN A 258 -4.55 -4.96 -6.19
N LEU A 259 -4.99 -5.88 -7.05
CA LEU A 259 -4.08 -6.61 -7.94
C LEU A 259 -3.34 -5.68 -8.90
N TYR A 260 -3.97 -4.57 -9.27
CA TYR A 260 -3.35 -3.56 -10.11
C TYR A 260 -2.24 -2.84 -9.35
N LYS A 261 -2.43 -2.65 -8.05
CA LYS A 261 -1.51 -1.94 -7.20
C LYS A 261 -0.43 -2.85 -6.59
N ASP A 262 -0.32 -4.11 -6.99
CA ASP A 262 0.70 -5.00 -6.42
C ASP A 262 2.13 -4.64 -6.88
N ASP A 263 3.13 -4.91 -6.03
CA ASP A 263 4.50 -4.44 -6.24
C ASP A 263 5.40 -5.44 -7.00
N ASP A 264 4.96 -6.68 -7.32
CA ASP A 264 5.83 -7.68 -8.00
C ASP A 264 5.63 -7.79 -9.54
N PRO A 265 6.54 -7.22 -10.37
CA PRO A 265 6.39 -7.12 -11.82
C PRO A 265 6.92 -8.33 -12.64
N LYS A 266 7.27 -9.45 -12.01
CA LYS A 266 8.20 -10.44 -12.58
C LYS A 266 7.76 -11.22 -13.82
N ASP A 267 6.48 -11.27 -14.17
CA ASP A 267 5.99 -12.23 -15.17
C ASP A 267 5.22 -11.60 -16.35
N PHE A 268 5.33 -10.30 -16.54
CA PHE A 268 4.73 -9.65 -17.69
C PHE A 268 5.51 -10.06 -18.97
N LYS A 269 4.90 -10.77 -19.94
CA LYS A 269 5.39 -10.87 -21.35
C LYS A 269 4.32 -10.72 -22.45
N ILE A 270 4.21 -9.53 -23.06
CA ILE A 270 3.42 -9.17 -24.25
C ILE A 270 4.18 -8.07 -24.99
N LEU A 271 4.01 -8.09 -26.30
CA LEU A 271 4.95 -7.60 -27.30
C LEU A 271 4.31 -6.43 -28.05
N VAL A 272 4.70 -5.21 -27.68
CA VAL A 272 4.47 -4.01 -28.51
C VAL A 272 5.75 -3.77 -29.30
N LYS A 273 5.70 -3.93 -30.62
CA LYS A 273 6.78 -3.56 -31.55
C LYS A 273 6.79 -2.04 -31.68
N ILE A 274 7.94 -1.43 -31.41
CA ILE A 274 8.23 -0.02 -31.69
C ILE A 274 9.14 0.01 -32.92
N ASP A 275 8.71 0.71 -33.97
CA ASP A 275 9.53 1.01 -35.15
C ASP A 275 10.18 2.38 -34.97
N ASP A 276 11.47 2.45 -35.32
CA ASP A 276 12.33 3.63 -35.34
C ASP A 276 12.49 4.03 -36.82
N ASP A 277 11.65 4.95 -37.32
CA ASP A 277 11.69 5.40 -38.71
C ASP A 277 12.77 6.51 -38.85
N ASP A 278 14.04 6.12 -38.84
CA ASP A 278 15.19 6.99 -39.12
C ASP A 278 15.62 6.85 -40.60
N ASP A 279 14.67 6.98 -41.54
CA ASP A 279 14.94 6.95 -42.98
C ASP A 279 14.68 8.32 -43.63
N ASP A 280 15.67 9.21 -43.54
CA ASP A 280 15.77 10.42 -44.37
C ASP A 280 17.02 10.41 -45.29
N ASP A 281 17.66 9.26 -45.50
CA ASP A 281 18.77 9.12 -46.45
C ASP A 281 18.45 8.13 -47.59
N GLU A 282 18.26 8.70 -48.78
CA GLU A 282 18.33 7.98 -50.05
C GLU A 282 19.64 7.17 -50.15
N GLU A 283 19.50 5.90 -50.54
CA GLU A 283 20.56 4.99 -51.00
C GLU A 283 21.49 4.36 -49.93
N ASN A 284 21.03 3.29 -49.27
CA ASN A 284 21.90 2.14 -48.96
C ASN A 284 21.13 0.80 -48.99
N GLU A 285 21.35 0.00 -50.04
CA GLU A 285 20.88 -1.39 -50.15
C GLU A 285 21.67 -2.35 -49.22
N ASN A 286 21.69 -2.14 -47.91
CA ASN A 286 22.25 -3.11 -46.96
C ASN A 286 21.36 -3.26 -45.72
N GLU A 287 20.42 -4.21 -45.79
CA GLU A 287 19.71 -4.84 -44.65
C GLU A 287 19.47 -3.92 -43.44
N ASP A 288 18.61 -2.91 -43.61
CA ASP A 288 18.02 -2.17 -42.49
C ASP A 288 17.12 -3.14 -41.69
N GLU A 289 17.67 -3.73 -40.65
CA GLU A 289 16.88 -4.46 -39.66
C GLU A 289 16.05 -3.44 -38.88
N ASP A 290 14.73 -3.37 -39.14
CA ASP A 290 13.74 -2.75 -38.25
C ASP A 290 14.13 -3.06 -36.79
N LYS A 291 14.63 -2.09 -36.05
CA LYS A 291 15.03 -2.29 -34.66
C LYS A 291 13.77 -2.29 -33.79
N GLU A 292 13.33 -3.49 -33.40
CA GLU A 292 12.12 -3.67 -32.59
C GLU A 292 12.44 -3.83 -31.09
N THR A 293 11.72 -3.10 -30.22
CA THR A 293 11.64 -3.42 -28.78
C THR A 293 10.25 -3.90 -28.39
N LEU A 294 10.10 -4.47 -27.19
CA LEU A 294 8.93 -5.23 -26.75
C LEU A 294 8.45 -4.79 -25.36
N ALA A 295 7.19 -4.37 -25.24
CA ALA A 295 6.58 -3.98 -23.96
C ALA A 295 5.10 -4.36 -23.81
N HIS A 296 4.59 -4.38 -22.58
CA HIS A 296 3.15 -4.58 -22.34
C HIS A 296 2.39 -3.31 -22.64
N LYS A 297 1.32 -3.45 -23.43
CA LYS A 297 0.39 -2.36 -23.68
C LYS A 297 -0.11 -1.71 -22.39
N PHE A 298 -0.54 -2.49 -21.39
CA PHE A 298 -1.03 -1.89 -20.14
C PHE A 298 0.04 -1.12 -19.34
N LEU A 299 1.33 -1.45 -19.45
CA LEU A 299 2.40 -0.68 -18.79
C LEU A 299 2.64 0.65 -19.50
N LEU A 300 2.70 0.63 -20.82
CA LEU A 300 2.83 1.85 -21.62
C LEU A 300 1.66 2.80 -21.34
N LEU A 301 0.43 2.28 -21.37
CA LEU A 301 -0.79 3.03 -21.06
C LEU A 301 -0.82 3.57 -19.62
N ALA A 302 -0.29 2.80 -18.67
CA ALA A 302 -0.23 3.22 -17.27
C ALA A 302 0.75 4.37 -17.08
N ARG A 303 1.92 4.33 -17.72
CA ARG A 303 3.05 5.23 -17.40
C ARG A 303 3.15 6.49 -18.25
N SER A 304 2.61 6.48 -19.47
CA SER A 304 2.86 7.52 -20.47
C SER A 304 1.58 8.06 -21.07
N GLY A 305 1.46 9.39 -21.10
CA GLY A 305 0.43 10.10 -21.85
C GLY A 305 0.55 9.88 -23.35
N LEU A 306 1.77 9.96 -23.89
CA LEU A 306 2.04 9.79 -25.31
C LEU A 306 1.59 8.42 -25.83
N PHE A 307 1.96 7.33 -25.14
CA PHE A 307 1.54 6.00 -25.56
C PHE A 307 0.00 5.83 -25.51
N ARG A 308 -0.70 6.50 -24.57
CA ARG A 308 -2.17 6.51 -24.58
C ARG A 308 -2.71 7.16 -25.86
N GLU A 309 -2.15 8.29 -26.27
CA GLU A 309 -2.54 8.98 -27.50
C GLU A 309 -2.22 8.13 -28.75
N MET A 310 -1.04 7.50 -28.78
CA MET A 310 -0.64 6.59 -29.86
C MET A 310 -1.64 5.45 -30.01
N PHE A 311 -1.98 4.75 -28.91
CA PHE A 311 -2.93 3.63 -28.94
C PHE A 311 -4.38 4.06 -29.22
N ASP A 312 -4.79 5.27 -28.85
CA ASP A 312 -6.11 5.83 -29.19
C ASP A 312 -6.24 6.11 -30.71
N ASN A 313 -5.13 6.43 -31.38
CA ASN A 313 -5.10 6.76 -32.80
C ASN A 313 -4.93 5.55 -33.73
N VAL A 314 -4.59 4.37 -33.20
CA VAL A 314 -4.52 3.13 -34.00
C VAL A 314 -5.94 2.72 -34.43
N ASN A 315 -6.19 2.66 -35.74
CA ASN A 315 -7.47 2.23 -36.29
C ASN A 315 -7.83 0.82 -35.78
N GLU A 316 -8.98 0.67 -35.11
CA GLU A 316 -9.53 -0.61 -34.61
C GLU A 316 -9.60 -1.73 -35.66
N LYS A 317 -9.49 -1.39 -36.95
CA LYS A 317 -9.57 -2.32 -38.09
C LYS A 317 -8.27 -3.04 -38.42
N GLU A 318 -7.11 -2.51 -38.01
CA GLU A 318 -5.81 -3.13 -38.35
C GLU A 318 -5.28 -4.06 -37.26
N ASN A 319 -5.81 -3.95 -36.03
CA ASN A 319 -5.51 -4.86 -34.91
C ASN A 319 -4.01 -5.12 -34.71
N THR A 320 -3.18 -4.13 -35.03
CA THR A 320 -1.75 -4.18 -34.78
C THR A 320 -1.52 -3.65 -33.37
N ASN A 321 -1.02 -4.51 -32.46
CA ASN A 321 -0.47 -4.06 -31.16
C ASN A 321 0.87 -3.32 -31.35
N LYS A 322 1.00 -2.55 -32.43
CA LYS A 322 2.21 -1.86 -32.86
C LYS A 322 1.98 -0.36 -32.74
N VAL A 323 2.99 0.35 -32.28
CA VAL A 323 3.04 1.82 -32.26
C VAL A 323 4.40 2.21 -32.80
N GLN A 324 4.47 3.25 -33.61
CA GLN A 324 5.74 3.80 -34.07
C GLN A 324 6.14 4.92 -33.11
N ASP A 325 7.39 4.93 -32.67
CA ASP A 325 7.94 5.98 -31.81
C ASP A 325 8.80 6.89 -32.65
N TYR A 326 8.37 8.13 -32.82
CA TYR A 326 9.09 9.14 -33.61
C TYR A 326 10.04 9.95 -32.71
N SER A 327 10.64 9.30 -31.73
CA SER A 327 11.61 9.92 -30.84
C SER A 327 12.99 9.76 -31.42
N ASN A 328 13.84 10.79 -31.31
CA ASN A 328 15.24 10.70 -31.73
C ASN A 328 16.10 9.91 -30.71
N LYS A 329 15.57 8.82 -30.15
CA LYS A 329 16.20 8.01 -29.09
C LYS A 329 16.59 6.67 -29.65
N THR A 330 17.77 6.20 -29.26
CA THR A 330 18.23 4.86 -29.63
C THR A 330 17.35 3.77 -29.04
N ILE A 331 17.31 2.60 -29.69
CA ILE A 331 16.59 1.43 -29.16
C ILE A 331 17.10 1.04 -27.76
N GLU A 332 18.39 1.25 -27.48
CA GLU A 332 18.98 1.01 -26.17
C GLU A 332 18.36 1.91 -25.09
N SER A 333 18.24 3.21 -25.36
CA SER A 333 17.56 4.16 -24.45
C SER A 333 16.07 3.83 -24.26
N LEU A 334 15.38 3.41 -25.32
CA LEU A 334 13.99 2.94 -25.24
C LEU A 334 13.85 1.69 -24.38
N GLN A 335 14.76 0.72 -24.52
CA GLN A 335 14.77 -0.49 -23.69
C GLN A 335 14.99 -0.16 -22.21
N ILE A 336 15.83 0.82 -21.90
CA ILE A 336 16.07 1.31 -20.54
C ILE A 336 14.81 1.99 -19.98
N LEU A 337 14.15 2.84 -20.76
CA LEU A 337 12.88 3.47 -20.37
C LEU A 337 11.80 2.43 -20.10
N ILE A 338 11.68 1.44 -21.00
CA ILE A 338 10.74 0.32 -20.85
C ILE A 338 11.07 -0.46 -19.58
N LYS A 339 12.34 -0.82 -19.33
CA LYS A 339 12.79 -1.48 -18.09
C LYS A 339 12.43 -0.66 -16.86
N TYR A 340 12.57 0.67 -16.92
CA TYR A 340 12.12 1.55 -15.84
C TYR A 340 10.59 1.45 -15.62
N PHE A 341 9.76 1.35 -16.66
CA PHE A 341 8.31 1.18 -16.47
C PHE A 341 7.96 -0.06 -15.64
N TYR A 342 8.74 -1.16 -15.76
CA TYR A 342 8.57 -2.36 -14.93
C TYR A 342 9.14 -2.22 -13.51
N THR A 343 10.33 -1.61 -13.39
CA THR A 343 11.14 -1.73 -12.17
C THR A 343 11.13 -0.49 -11.29
N ASN A 344 10.71 0.65 -11.83
CA ASN A 344 10.80 1.96 -11.17
C ASN A 344 12.24 2.40 -10.84
N SER A 345 13.22 1.77 -11.48
CA SER A 345 14.65 1.97 -11.29
C SER A 345 15.35 1.96 -12.64
N ILE A 346 16.39 2.78 -12.77
CA ILE A 346 17.26 2.76 -13.95
C ILE A 346 18.57 2.09 -13.52
N GLU A 347 18.89 0.95 -14.14
CA GLU A 347 20.10 0.19 -13.87
C GLU A 347 20.85 -0.01 -15.18
N LEU A 348 22.05 0.58 -15.26
CA LEU A 348 22.91 0.49 -16.42
C LEU A 348 23.79 -0.75 -16.39
N THR A 349 24.02 -1.35 -17.57
CA THR A 349 25.00 -2.43 -17.76
C THR A 349 26.40 -1.88 -18.05
N ALA A 350 27.43 -2.74 -18.06
CA ALA A 350 28.82 -2.31 -18.25
C ALA A 350 29.14 -1.83 -19.67
N ASP A 351 28.31 -2.20 -20.65
CA ASP A 351 28.50 -1.90 -22.07
C ASP A 351 27.71 -0.65 -22.52
N GLU A 352 26.88 -0.09 -21.64
CA GLU A 352 26.03 1.08 -21.89
C GLU A 352 26.78 2.39 -21.58
N ASP A 353 26.67 3.39 -22.48
CA ASP A 353 27.26 4.72 -22.27
C ASP A 353 26.35 5.60 -21.40
N PRO A 354 26.74 5.90 -20.13
CA PRO A 354 25.90 6.67 -19.23
C PRO A 354 25.67 8.11 -19.67
N GLU A 355 26.60 8.72 -20.41
CA GLU A 355 26.48 10.11 -20.87
C GLU A 355 25.44 10.21 -21.98
N LEU A 356 25.52 9.31 -22.97
CA LEU A 356 24.54 9.21 -24.06
C LEU A 356 23.12 8.94 -23.53
N ILE A 357 22.97 7.96 -22.63
CA ILE A 357 21.66 7.58 -22.08
C ILE A 357 21.04 8.72 -21.28
N VAL A 358 21.86 9.44 -20.51
CA VAL A 358 21.39 10.59 -19.73
C VAL A 358 20.94 11.74 -20.63
N ASP A 359 21.63 11.97 -21.74
CA ASP A 359 21.27 13.01 -22.71
C ASP A 359 19.97 12.65 -23.45
N GLU A 360 19.90 11.44 -24.01
CA GLU A 360 18.73 10.95 -24.76
C GLU A 360 17.46 10.85 -23.90
N LEU A 361 17.59 10.48 -22.62
CA LEU A 361 16.45 10.35 -21.71
C LEU A 361 16.19 11.60 -20.87
N SER A 362 16.92 12.70 -21.10
CA SER A 362 16.78 13.94 -20.32
C SER A 362 15.40 14.58 -20.47
N ASP A 363 14.81 14.51 -21.66
CA ASP A 363 13.49 15.05 -22.01
C ASP A 363 12.38 13.98 -21.95
N ALA A 364 12.71 12.72 -21.62
CA ALA A 364 11.77 11.61 -21.68
C ALA A 364 10.52 11.82 -20.83
N VAL A 365 10.61 12.55 -19.71
CA VAL A 365 9.44 12.92 -18.89
C VAL A 365 8.45 13.76 -19.69
N GLU A 366 8.95 14.75 -20.43
CA GLU A 366 8.15 15.68 -21.22
C GLU A 366 7.68 15.01 -22.53
N TYR A 367 8.59 14.40 -23.28
CA TYR A 367 8.30 13.76 -24.56
C TYR A 367 7.28 12.63 -24.41
N TYR A 368 7.54 11.66 -23.54
CA TYR A 368 6.60 10.54 -23.30
C TYR A 368 5.44 10.92 -22.39
N GLN A 369 5.38 12.16 -21.91
CA GLN A 369 4.35 12.63 -20.99
C GLN A 369 4.19 11.67 -19.80
N LEU A 370 5.30 11.36 -19.13
CA LEU A 370 5.29 10.40 -18.01
C LEU A 370 4.41 10.94 -16.88
N ASN A 371 3.65 10.06 -16.22
CA ASN A 371 2.78 10.48 -15.12
C ASN A 371 3.58 11.20 -14.02
N ASP A 372 2.99 12.22 -13.39
CA ASP A 372 3.63 13.03 -12.32
C ASP A 372 4.16 12.21 -11.13
N GLN A 373 3.59 11.01 -10.90
CA GLN A 373 4.02 10.10 -9.83
C GLN A 373 5.29 9.33 -10.17
N CYS A 374 5.77 9.38 -11.42
CA CYS A 374 7.02 8.73 -11.83
C CYS A 374 8.23 9.41 -11.18
N ASN A 375 9.09 8.62 -10.52
CA ASN A 375 10.37 9.10 -9.97
C ASN A 375 11.49 9.16 -11.03
N PHE A 376 11.16 9.11 -12.33
CA PHE A 376 12.12 8.96 -13.42
C PHE A 376 13.24 10.01 -13.38
N ALA A 377 12.90 11.30 -13.25
CA ALA A 377 13.89 12.38 -13.14
C ALA A 377 14.82 12.24 -11.92
N SER A 378 14.30 11.68 -10.82
CA SER A 378 15.09 11.38 -9.63
C SER A 378 16.06 10.22 -9.87
N GLU A 379 15.60 9.15 -10.54
CA GLU A 379 16.48 8.03 -10.92
C GLU A 379 17.56 8.46 -11.92
N LEU A 380 17.22 9.27 -12.93
CA LEU A 380 18.19 9.81 -13.87
C LEU A 380 19.23 10.71 -13.16
N SER A 381 18.78 11.50 -12.18
CA SER A 381 19.67 12.30 -11.32
C SER A 381 20.60 11.44 -10.45
N LYS A 382 20.20 10.22 -10.06
CA LYS A 382 21.07 9.29 -9.34
C LYS A 382 22.17 8.77 -10.26
N ILE A 383 21.85 8.45 -11.51
CA ILE A 383 22.84 8.04 -12.52
C ILE A 383 23.84 9.16 -12.77
N LYS A 384 23.37 10.40 -12.99
CA LYS A 384 24.25 11.57 -13.12
C LYS A 384 25.26 11.67 -11.98
N LYS A 385 24.80 11.50 -10.73
CA LYS A 385 25.65 11.51 -9.54
C LYS A 385 26.57 10.31 -9.43
N GLN A 386 26.14 9.13 -9.88
CA GLN A 386 26.92 7.90 -9.83
C GLN A 386 28.12 7.95 -10.79
N PHE A 387 27.95 8.61 -11.93
CA PHE A 387 28.96 8.68 -13.00
C PHE A 387 29.62 10.07 -13.13
N ASP A 388 29.42 10.97 -12.15
CA ASP A 388 29.96 12.34 -12.14
C ASP A 388 29.66 13.16 -13.41
N LEU A 389 28.45 12.99 -13.96
CA LEU A 389 27.96 13.70 -15.14
C LEU A 389 27.32 15.04 -14.77
N ASN A 390 27.43 16.03 -15.66
CA ASN A 390 26.95 17.41 -15.42
C ASN A 390 25.43 17.59 -15.60
#